data_AF-A0AA40YRW3-F1
#
_entry.id   AF-A0AA40YRW3-F1
#
_cell.length_a   1.000
_cell.length_b   1.000
_cell.length_c   1.000
_cell.angle_alpha   90.00
_cell.angle_beta   90.00
_cell.angle_gamma   90.00
#
_symmetry.space_group_name_H-M   'P 1'
#
loop_
_entity.id
_entity.type
_entity.pdbx_description
1 polymer ?
#
loop_
_entity_poly.entity_id
_entity_poly.type
_entity_poly.pdbx_seq_one_letter_code
_entity_poly.pdbx_strand_id
1 'polypeptide(L)' 'MEKKNLKLGMTILAVLLFLVAIVVMFVTHSKEVTSGLVFIGLVIGYYAAKVK' A
#
# COMPACT_ATOMS: atom_id res chain seq x y z
N MET A 1 -18.16 8.65 5.14
CA MET A 1 -17.16 8.30 6.16
C MET A 1 -16.48 9.57 6.64
N GLU A 2 -16.22 9.70 7.94
CA GLU A 2 -15.40 10.80 8.45
C GLU A 2 -13.99 10.78 7.84
N LYS A 3 -13.39 11.95 7.58
CA LYS A 3 -12.05 12.06 6.97
C LYS A 3 -10.98 11.28 7.73
N LYS A 4 -11.12 11.19 9.06
CA LYS A 4 -10.26 10.40 9.94
C LYS A 4 -10.32 8.89 9.63
N ASN A 5 -11.52 8.37 9.37
CA ASN A 5 -11.73 6.97 9.00
C ASN A 5 -11.25 6.68 7.58
N LEU A 6 -11.37 7.64 6.66
CA LEU A 6 -10.84 7.54 5.30
C LEU A 6 -9.30 7.46 5.30
N LYS A 7 -8.65 8.35 6.06
CA LYS A 7 -7.19 8.35 6.25
C LYS A 7 -6.70 7.04 6.83
N LEU A 8 -7.36 6.56 7.89
CA LEU A 8 -7.04 5.29 8.53
C LEU A 8 -7.17 4.12 7.54
N GLY A 9 -8.27 4.07 6.79
CA GLY A 9 -8.53 3.01 5.80
C GLY A 9 -7.46 2.97 4.71
N MET A 10 -7.07 4.12 4.15
CA MET A 10 -6.01 4.18 3.14
C MET A 10 -4.64 3.80 3.70
N THR A 11 -4.31 4.21 4.93
CA THR A 11 -3.07 3.79 5.58
C THR A 11 -3.02 2.28 5.78
N ILE A 12 -4.09 1.67 6.27
CA ILE A 12 -4.18 0.21 6.45
C ILE A 12 -4.01 -0.50 5.10
N LEU A 13 -4.69 0.00 4.05
CA LEU A 13 -4.60 -0.57 2.70
C LEU A 13 -3.17 -0.50 2.14
N ALA A 14 -2.48 0.62 2.35
CA ALA A 14 -1.08 0.77 1.95
C ALA A 14 -0.18 -0.23 2.68
N VAL A 15 -0.32 -0.38 3.99
CA VAL A 15 0.45 -1.36 4.79
C VAL A 15 0.22 -2.79 4.32
N LEU A 16 -1.04 -3.16 4.04
CA LEU A 16 -1.37 -4.48 3.51
C LEU A 16 -0.69 -4.73 2.16
N LEU A 17 -0.68 -3.74 1.26
CA LEU A 17 0.01 -3.87 -0.02
C LEU A 17 1.51 -4.08 0.14
N PHE A 18 2.16 -3.43 1.10
CA PHE A 18 3.57 -3.67 1.40
C PHE A 18 3.81 -5.09 1.94
N LEU A 19 2.95 -5.58 2.82
CA LEU A 19 3.06 -6.97 3.32
C LEU A 19 2.89 -7.97 2.17
N VAL A 20 1.91 -7.77 1.30
CA VAL A 20 1.71 -8.62 0.12
C VAL A 20 2.91 -8.54 -0.82
N ALA A 21 3.48 -7.36 -1.05
CA ALA A 21 4.67 -7.20 -1.89
C ALA A 21 5.87 -7.98 -1.35
N ILE A 22 6.07 -7.99 -0.02
CA ILE A 22 7.11 -8.78 0.64
C ILE A 22 6.85 -10.27 0.41
N VAL A 23 5.64 -10.76 0.68
CA VAL A 23 5.29 -12.18 0.47
C VAL A 23 5.49 -12.58 -1.00
N VAL A 24 5.03 -11.77 -1.95
CA VAL A 24 5.19 -12.01 -3.39
C VAL A 24 6.67 -12.05 -3.77
N MET A 25 7.50 -11.17 -3.20
CA MET A 25 8.94 -11.16 -3.44
C MET A 25 9.59 -12.48 -3.01
N PHE A 26 9.21 -13.01 -1.84
CA PHE A 26 9.77 -14.27 -1.32
C PHE A 26 9.23 -15.52 -2.02
N VAL A 27 7.95 -15.52 -2.42
CA VAL A 27 7.33 -16.71 -3.04
C VAL A 27 7.67 -16.78 -4.53
N THR A 28 7.46 -15.68 -5.25
CA THR A 28 7.53 -15.67 -6.71
C THR A 28 8.86 -15.16 -7.25
N HIS A 29 9.65 -14.46 -6.43
CA HIS A 29 10.88 -13.77 -6.84
C HIS A 29 10.68 -12.77 -8.00
N SER A 30 9.43 -12.43 -8.34
CA SER A 30 9.09 -11.55 -9.45
C SER A 30 9.22 -10.09 -9.06
N LYS A 31 10.28 -9.44 -9.56
CA LYS A 31 10.59 -8.04 -9.31
C LYS A 31 9.55 -7.09 -9.92
N GLU A 32 8.93 -7.48 -11.03
CA GLU A 32 7.91 -6.70 -11.73
C GLU A 32 6.64 -6.58 -10.88
N VAL A 33 6.15 -7.71 -10.35
CA VAL A 33 4.94 -7.73 -9.52
C VAL A 33 5.19 -7.04 -8.18
N THR A 34 6.33 -7.31 -7.53
CA THR A 34 6.70 -6.65 -6.27
C THR A 34 6.83 -5.14 -6.43
N SER A 35 7.51 -4.65 -7.48
CA SER A 35 7.67 -3.21 -7.71
C SER A 35 6.33 -2.53 -8.02
N GLY A 36 5.44 -3.17 -8.77
CA GLY A 36 4.08 -2.68 -9.00
C GLY A 36 3.28 -2.53 -7.71
N LEU A 37 3.30 -3.55 -6.84
CA LEU A 37 2.61 -3.52 -5.55
C LEU A 37 3.17 -2.44 -4.61
N VAL A 38 4.49 -2.31 -4.54
CA VAL A 38 5.16 -1.26 -3.76
C VAL A 38 4.79 0.13 -4.29
N PHE A 39 4.79 0.33 -5.61
CA PHE A 39 4.42 1.60 -6.20
C PHE A 39 2.98 1.99 -5.87
N ILE A 40 2.03 1.06 -6.00
CA ILE A 40 0.62 1.30 -5.64
C ILE A 40 0.50 1.61 -4.14
N GLY A 41 1.21 0.87 -3.28
CA GLY A 41 1.25 1.13 -1.83
C GLY A 41 1.75 2.53 -1.50
N LEU A 42 2.79 3.01 -2.17
CA LEU A 42 3.33 4.37 -2.01
C LEU A 42 2.33 5.43 -2.47
N VAL A 43 1.66 5.23 -3.61
CA VAL A 43 0.65 6.17 -4.12
C VAL A 43 -0.51 6.30 -3.13
N ILE A 44 -1.03 5.18 -2.64
CA ILE A 44 -2.13 5.18 -1.65
C ILE A 44 -1.68 5.84 -0.34
N GLY A 45 -0.47 5.53 0.15
CA GLY A 45 0.10 6.15 1.34
C GLY A 45 0.27 7.66 1.20
N TYR A 46 0.68 8.15 0.03
CA TYR A 46 0.78 9.57 -0.26
C TYR A 46 -0.59 10.28 -0.23
N TYR A 47 -1.62 9.67 -0.82
CA TYR A 47 -2.98 10.21 -0.73
C TYR A 47 -3.49 10.20 0.71
N ALA A 48 -3.21 9.14 1.48
CA ALA A 48 -3.55 9.08 2.90
C ALA A 48 -2.90 10.22 3.71
N ALA A 49 -1.62 10.51 3.44
CA ALA A 49 -0.90 11.62 4.07
C ALA A 49 -1.52 13.00 3.74
N LYS A 50 -2.05 13.17 2.52
CA LYS A 50 -2.73 14.41 2.09
C LYS A 50 -4.12 14.61 2.68
N VAL A 51 -4.74 13.58 3.25
CA VAL A 51 -6.04 13.73 3.91
C VAL A 51 -5.85 14.41 5.27
N LYS A 52 -6.40 15.63 5.38
CA LYS A 52 -6.55 16.41 6.61
C LYS A 52 -7.84 16.03 7.33
#